data_AF-A0AAP9J0S4-F1
#
_entry.id   AF-A0AAP9J0S4-F1
#
_cell.length_a   1.000
_cell.length_b   1.000
_cell.length_c   1.000
_cell.angle_alpha   90.00
_cell.angle_beta   90.00
_cell.angle_gamma   90.00
#
_symmetry.space_group_name_H-M   'P 1'
#
loop_
_entity.id
_entity.type
_entity.pdbx_description
1 polymer ?
#
loop_
_entity_poly.entity_id
_entity_poly.type
_entity_poly.pdbx_seq_one_letter_code
_entity_poly.pdbx_strand_id
1 'polypeptide(L)'
;MAQVIEESQTDIIALNEVDKYFSRRSDNADQLTWLSDRLCMRHSFFGPAITFSSKTGSVPGQYGNAVLSRFPIVLVIKTYWVVPQMQHLNYMRT
;
A
#
# COMPACT_ATOMS: atom_id res chain seq x y z
N MET A 1 -9.30 -7.20 -11.60
CA MET A 1 -7.88 -6.78 -11.62
C MET A 1 -6.95 -7.94 -11.92
N ALA A 2 -6.96 -9.03 -11.14
CA ALA A 2 -6.03 -10.15 -11.33
C ALA A 2 -6.00 -10.72 -12.76
N GLN A 3 -7.15 -10.94 -13.39
CA GLN A 3 -7.21 -11.49 -14.75
C GLN A 3 -6.45 -10.65 -15.79
N VAL A 4 -6.59 -9.32 -15.76
CA VAL A 4 -5.89 -8.41 -16.68
C VAL A 4 -4.37 -8.48 -16.48
N ILE A 5 -3.95 -8.64 -15.23
CA ILE A 5 -2.53 -8.77 -14.86
C ILE A 5 -1.96 -10.13 -15.28
N GLU A 6 -2.75 -11.20 -15.15
CA GLU A 6 -2.39 -12.56 -15.62
C GLU A 6 -2.15 -12.54 -17.13
N GLU A 7 -3.06 -11.91 -17.89
CA GLU A 7 -2.99 -11.79 -19.34
C GLU A 7 -1.82 -10.92 -19.81
N SER A 8 -1.39 -9.93 -19.02
CA SER A 8 -0.27 -9.05 -19.39
C SER A 8 1.12 -9.70 -19.25
N GLN A 9 1.22 -10.89 -18.65
CA GLN A 9 2.47 -11.64 -18.42
C GLN A 9 3.62 -10.83 -17.78
N THR A 10 3.28 -9.79 -17.00
CA THR A 10 4.21 -8.82 -16.42
C THR A 10 5.17 -9.44 -15.41
N ASP A 11 6.42 -8.99 -15.43
CA ASP A 11 7.45 -9.41 -14.46
C ASP A 11 7.41 -8.62 -13.15
N ILE A 12 6.98 -7.36 -13.22
CA ILE A 12 6.88 -6.43 -12.10
C ILE A 12 5.53 -5.70 -12.19
N ILE A 13 4.83 -5.61 -11.06
CA ILE A 13 3.54 -4.94 -10.94
C ILE A 13 3.65 -3.91 -9.82
N ALA A 14 3.27 -2.67 -10.11
CA ALA A 14 3.10 -1.62 -9.12
C ALA A 14 1.61 -1.28 -9.00
N LEU A 15 1.09 -1.31 -7.78
CA LEU A 15 -0.31 -1.06 -7.45
C LEU A 15 -0.40 0.15 -6.53
N ASN A 16 -1.32 1.05 -6.85
CA ASN A 16 -1.79 2.08 -5.93
C ASN A 16 -3.04 1.57 -5.21
N GLU A 17 -3.39 2.23 -4.12
CA GLU A 17 -4.69 2.08 -3.46
C GLU A 17 -5.00 0.67 -2.93
N VAL A 18 -3.98 -0.03 -2.44
CA VAL A 18 -4.12 -1.40 -1.94
C VAL A 18 -4.58 -1.40 -0.49
N ASP A 19 -5.72 -2.04 -0.24
CA ASP A 19 -6.27 -2.25 1.10
C ASP A 19 -5.60 -3.44 1.81
N LYS A 20 -5.30 -3.24 3.09
CA LYS A 20 -4.91 -4.29 4.03
C LYS A 20 -5.72 -4.13 5.31
N TYR A 21 -6.78 -4.92 5.47
CA TYR A 21 -7.74 -4.81 6.59
C TYR A 21 -8.39 -3.41 6.72
N PHE A 22 -8.47 -2.64 5.63
CA PHE A 22 -8.84 -1.22 5.67
C PHE A 22 -10.35 -0.96 5.77
N SER A 23 -11.21 -1.82 5.22
CA SER A 23 -12.65 -1.60 5.33
C SER A 23 -13.51 -2.87 5.28
N ARG A 24 -14.71 -2.78 5.86
CA ARG A 24 -15.80 -3.75 5.66
C ARG A 24 -16.18 -3.92 4.18
N ARG A 25 -15.87 -2.95 3.30
CA ARG A 25 -16.16 -3.02 1.86
C ARG A 25 -15.18 -3.93 1.10
N SER A 26 -13.97 -4.13 1.63
CA SER A 26 -12.99 -5.10 1.13
C SER A 26 -13.04 -6.43 1.87
N ASP A 27 -14.10 -6.65 2.68
CA ASP A 27 -14.27 -7.82 3.56
C ASP A 27 -13.07 -8.09 4.49
N ASN A 28 -12.32 -7.03 4.82
CA ASN A 28 -11.04 -7.10 5.52
C ASN A 28 -9.98 -7.99 4.83
N ALA A 29 -10.01 -8.11 3.50
CA ALA A 29 -9.01 -8.87 2.78
C ALA A 29 -7.62 -8.22 2.85
N ASP A 30 -6.57 -9.04 2.98
CA ASP A 30 -5.20 -8.64 2.63
C ASP A 30 -5.06 -8.79 1.11
N GLN A 31 -5.39 -7.72 0.38
CA GLN A 31 -5.48 -7.75 -1.09
C GLN A 31 -4.14 -8.10 -1.74
N LEU A 32 -3.03 -7.64 -1.14
CA LEU A 32 -1.70 -7.96 -1.63
C LEU A 32 -1.40 -9.45 -1.50
N THR A 33 -1.73 -10.06 -0.36
CA THR A 33 -1.53 -11.49 -0.14
C THR A 33 -2.35 -12.29 -1.14
N TRP A 34 -3.63 -11.97 -1.29
CA TRP A 34 -4.50 -12.64 -2.26
C TRP A 34 -3.98 -12.54 -3.71
N LEU A 35 -3.50 -11.37 -4.13
CA LEU A 35 -2.90 -11.18 -5.45
C LEU A 35 -1.58 -11.95 -5.60
N SER A 36 -0.73 -11.93 -4.57
CA SER A 36 0.57 -12.62 -4.60
C SER A 36 0.38 -14.12 -4.77
N ASP A 37 -0.58 -14.70 -4.04
CA ASP A 37 -0.93 -16.12 -4.13
C ASP A 37 -1.51 -16.46 -5.51
N ARG A 38 -2.46 -15.66 -5.99
CA ARG A 38 -3.12 -15.91 -7.26
C ARG A 38 -2.17 -15.79 -8.47
N LEU A 39 -1.26 -14.83 -8.44
CA LEU A 39 -0.30 -14.58 -9.52
C LEU A 39 0.97 -15.42 -9.39
N CYS A 40 1.09 -16.25 -8.34
CA CYS A 40 2.30 -17.00 -7.99
C CYS A 40 3.55 -16.10 -7.85
N MET A 41 3.38 -14.84 -7.44
CA MET A 41 4.47 -13.87 -7.28
C MET A 41 4.89 -13.80 -5.82
N ARG A 42 5.95 -14.54 -5.49
CA ARG A 42 6.43 -14.71 -4.10
C ARG A 42 7.19 -13.50 -3.55
N HIS A 43 7.62 -12.58 -4.39
CA HIS A 43 8.32 -11.37 -3.96
C HIS A 43 7.34 -10.20 -4.03
N SER A 44 6.87 -9.74 -2.88
CA SER A 44 5.99 -8.59 -2.80
C SER A 44 6.36 -7.68 -1.64
N PHE A 45 6.03 -6.40 -1.78
CA PHE A 45 6.25 -5.38 -0.77
C PHE A 45 5.03 -4.48 -0.64
N PHE A 46 4.65 -4.16 0.59
CA PHE A 46 3.59 -3.19 0.91
C PHE A 46 4.18 -1.95 1.58
N GLY A 47 3.92 -0.79 1.00
CA GLY A 47 4.25 0.51 1.55
C GLY A 47 2.99 1.23 2.03
N PRO A 48 2.65 1.18 3.34
CA PRO A 48 1.46 1.87 3.85
C PRO A 48 1.61 3.39 3.69
N ALA A 49 0.63 4.04 3.10
CA ALA A 49 0.51 5.49 3.04
C ALA A 49 -0.34 6.02 4.21
N ILE A 50 -1.37 5.27 4.59
CA ILE A 50 -2.29 5.57 5.70
C ILE A 50 -2.37 4.33 6.59
N THR A 51 -2.27 4.54 7.91
CA THR A 51 -2.53 3.51 8.92
C THR A 51 -3.51 4.08 9.93
N PHE A 52 -4.57 3.36 10.23
CA PHE A 52 -5.57 3.78 11.22
C PHE A 52 -5.76 2.70 12.29
N SER A 53 -6.10 3.15 13.49
CA SER A 53 -6.39 2.24 14.60
C SER A 53 -7.68 1.48 14.34
N SER A 54 -7.63 0.17 14.53
CA SER A 54 -8.83 -0.65 14.43
C SER A 54 -9.78 -0.34 15.59
N LYS A 55 -11.07 -0.17 15.28
CA LYS A 55 -12.12 0.09 16.28
C LYS A 55 -12.57 -1.17 17.01
N THR A 56 -12.31 -2.35 16.45
CA THR A 56 -12.92 -3.62 16.88
C THR A 56 -11.98 -4.82 16.88
N GLY A 57 -10.69 -4.66 16.57
CA GLY A 57 -9.76 -5.79 16.46
C GLY A 57 -8.29 -5.41 16.66
N SER A 58 -7.45 -6.42 16.88
CA SER A 58 -6.03 -6.27 17.25
C SER A 58 -5.12 -5.80 16.12
N VAL A 59 -5.58 -5.84 14.86
CA VAL A 59 -4.76 -5.53 13.67
C VAL A 59 -5.20 -4.17 13.09
N PRO A 60 -4.29 -3.20 12.92
CA PRO A 60 -4.60 -1.91 12.31
C PRO A 60 -4.90 -2.08 10.82
N GLY A 61 -5.86 -1.31 10.31
CA GLY A 61 -6.10 -1.25 8.88
C GLY A 61 -5.11 -0.30 8.20
N GLN A 62 -4.71 -0.64 6.98
CA GLN A 62 -3.71 0.09 6.21
C GLN A 62 -4.10 0.21 4.75
N TYR A 63 -3.72 1.33 4.14
CA TYR A 63 -3.92 1.62 2.74
C TYR A 63 -2.65 2.23 2.17
N GLY A 64 -2.26 1.84 0.97
CA GLY A 64 -1.04 2.35 0.37
C GLY A 64 -0.69 1.69 -0.95
N ASN A 65 0.61 1.66 -1.23
CA ASN A 65 1.13 1.14 -2.49
C ASN A 65 1.67 -0.27 -2.28
N ALA A 66 1.61 -1.09 -3.33
CA ALA A 66 2.22 -2.40 -3.32
C ALA A 66 3.03 -2.67 -4.58
N VAL A 67 4.05 -3.50 -4.45
CA VAL A 67 4.83 -4.04 -5.56
C VAL A 67 4.79 -5.56 -5.50
N LEU A 68 4.60 -6.21 -6.64
CA LEU A 68 4.82 -7.64 -6.84
C LEU A 68 5.89 -7.84 -7.90
N SER A 69 6.74 -8.84 -7.73
CA SER A 69 7.89 -9.12 -8.59
C SER A 69 8.11 -10.62 -8.73
N ARG A 70 8.48 -11.07 -9.93
CA ARG A 70 9.02 -12.43 -10.14
C ARG A 70 10.43 -12.58 -9.60
N PHE A 71 11.14 -11.47 -9.39
CA PHE A 71 12.52 -11.42 -8.91
C PHE A 71 12.59 -10.98 -7.44
N PRO A 72 13.65 -11.38 -6.69
CA PRO A 72 13.85 -10.93 -5.32
C PRO A 72 13.93 -9.41 -5.18
N ILE A 73 13.22 -8.85 -4.20
CA ILE A 73 13.36 -7.45 -3.80
C ILE A 73 14.56 -7.35 -2.85
N VAL A 74 15.69 -6.86 -3.35
CA VAL A 74 16.96 -6.82 -2.59
C VAL A 74 17.13 -5.58 -1.72
N LEU A 75 16.39 -4.49 -2.02
CA LEU A 75 16.48 -3.24 -1.29
C LEU A 75 15.15 -2.49 -1.37
N VAL A 76 14.74 -1.91 -0.24
CA VAL A 76 13.61 -0.98 -0.17
C VAL A 76 14.07 0.28 0.54
N ILE A 77 13.96 1.42 -0.12
CA ILE A 77 14.27 2.73 0.44
C ILE A 77 12.96 3.48 0.70
N LYS A 78 12.79 3.99 1.92
CA LYS A 78 11.68 4.86 2.29
C LYS A 78 12.22 6.27 2.44
N THR A 79 11.86 7.16 1.51
CA THR A 79 12.27 8.56 1.58
C THR A 79 11.22 9.35 2.35
N TYR A 80 11.59 9.90 3.50
CA TYR A 80 10.77 10.86 4.22
C TYR A 80 11.19 12.26 3.78
N TRP A 81 10.35 12.95 3.02
CA TRP A 81 10.51 14.38 2.82
C TRP A 81 10.06 15.08 4.11
N VAL A 82 11.02 15.54 4.91
CA VAL A 82 10.73 16.54 5.93
C VAL A 82 10.36 17.79 5.16
N VAL A 83 9.07 18.10 5.07
CA VAL A 83 8.61 19.42 4.64
C VAL A 83 9.16 20.39 5.68
N PRO A 84 10.11 21.28 5.33
CA PRO A 84 10.56 22.30 6.27
C PRO A 84 9.31 23.08 6.68
N GLN A 85 9.03 23.12 7.98
CA GLN A 85 7.84 23.79 8.51
C GLN A 85 7.72 25.18 7.86
N MET A 86 6.58 25.46 7.22
CA MET A 86 6.20 26.82 6.88
C MET A 86 6.06 27.60 8.19
N GLN A 87 7.15 28.21 8.64
CA GLN A 87 7.08 29.29 9.60
C GLN A 87 6.48 30.49 8.88
N HIS A 88 5.42 31.05 9.47
CA HIS A 88 4.72 32.28 9.12
C HIS A 88 3.62 32.21 8.04
N LEU A 89 2.39 32.02 8.51
CA LEU A 89 1.28 32.89 8.07
C LEU A 89 0.25 33.11 9.18
N ASN A 90 0.69 33.74 10.28
CA ASN A 90 -0.21 34.51 11.13
C ASN A 90 -0.21 35.95 10.61
N TYR A 91 -1.00 36.23 9.58
CA TYR A 91 -1.38 37.61 9.26
C TYR A 91 -2.87 37.65 8.92
N MET A 92 -3.56 38.54 9.64
CA MET A 92 -4.96 38.96 9.47
C MET A 92 -6.07 38.05 10.02
N ARG A 93 -6.32 38.21 11.33
CA ARG A 93 -7.69 38.44 11.81
C ARG A 93 -7.69 39.74 12.62
N THR A 94 -8.13 40.82 11.99
CA THR A 94 -8.76 41.97 12.66
C THR A 94 -10.22 41.65 12.93
#